data_AF-A0A2T8I5M9-F1
#
_entry.id   AF-A0A2T8I5M9-F1
#
_cell.length_a   1.000
_cell.length_b   1.000
_cell.length_c   1.000
_cell.angle_alpha   90.00
_cell.angle_beta   90.00
_cell.angle_gamma   90.00
#
_symmetry.space_group_name_H-M   'P 1'
#
loop_
_entity.id
_entity.type
_entity.pdbx_description
1 polymer ?
#
loop_
_entity_poly.entity_id
_entity_poly.type
_entity_poly.pdbx_seq_one_letter_code
_entity_poly.pdbx_strand_id
1 'polypeptide(L)'
;MASTTASPPPAAGDHPRVLLRGLLSRETCKELEFVHRSCGAAGYRPSVVSTSLPHLAATGCGHLLLPFVPVRERLRDAVESFFDCLFDVFIEFTGLISWCKGASIGWHSDDNKPYLRQRAFTAVCYLNNHGEDYKGGILQFQDGDPSSIVPVAGDVVIYTADNRNVHCVTEVTEGERLTLTLWFTRDRAYNEDPKLLTFLSQTSLSCEPTKQKFYIPMPASDNMYWFPCDQSGFDIRCARVHVLGFSFHSSSGEYSTSVLPTEDDPVELLGKQLRLGRGDDVFDKIFSNSLHALQVVQFYYWKAPELAARREQSAVGSRTVRYPVIIHHSRGTELPLPCNHTLAQTIFGSVNTAEIAFKWNDFALGVAMWENYSEDLKKQLLTFLPFWLSNESIFVVDSSELQRAEPI
;
A
#
# COMPACT_ATOMS: atom_id res chain seq x y z
N MET A 1 7.39 43.57 21.10
CA MET A 1 8.34 42.47 21.36
C MET A 1 7.69 41.51 22.35
N ALA A 2 7.00 40.50 21.84
CA ALA A 2 6.44 39.43 22.66
C ALA A 2 7.44 38.26 22.56
N SER A 3 8.11 37.98 23.68
CA SER A 3 9.00 36.84 23.85
C SER A 3 8.16 35.57 23.84
N THR A 4 8.17 34.84 22.72
CA THR A 4 7.73 33.45 22.66
C THR A 4 8.82 32.60 23.33
N THR A 5 8.69 32.39 24.63
CA THR A 5 9.46 31.37 25.34
C THR A 5 9.05 30.01 24.78
N ALA A 6 9.86 29.46 23.89
CA ALA A 6 9.81 28.06 23.52
C ALA A 6 9.93 27.23 24.82
N SER A 7 9.03 26.26 24.99
CA SER A 7 9.14 25.27 26.04
C SER A 7 10.53 24.61 25.97
N PRO A 8 11.21 24.38 27.11
CA PRO A 8 12.51 23.71 27.09
C PRO A 8 12.35 22.29 26.50
N PRO A 9 13.39 21.76 25.82
CA PRO A 9 13.36 20.39 25.34
C PRO A 9 13.12 19.44 26.53
N PRO A 10 12.32 18.38 26.36
CA PRO A 10 12.18 17.38 27.40
C PRO A 10 13.58 16.83 27.72
N ALA A 11 13.95 16.86 29.00
CA ALA A 11 15.17 16.23 29.49
C ALA A 11 15.22 14.80 28.92
N ALA A 12 16.37 14.39 28.37
CA ALA A 12 16.56 13.07 27.81
C ALA A 12 16.19 12.02 28.85
N GLY A 13 14.94 11.52 28.80
CA GLY A 13 14.52 10.39 29.59
C GLY A 13 15.29 9.16 29.15
N ASP A 14 15.40 8.17 30.02
CA ASP A 14 16.07 6.89 29.72
C ASP A 14 15.49 6.19 28.48
N HIS A 15 14.28 6.59 28.05
CA HIS A 15 13.54 6.00 26.92
C HIS A 15 12.91 7.09 26.03
N PRO A 16 13.67 7.78 25.17
CA PRO A 16 13.15 8.90 24.38
C PRO A 16 12.22 8.39 23.28
N ARG A 17 10.93 8.76 23.37
CA ARG A 17 9.89 8.45 22.39
C ARG A 17 8.69 9.40 22.52
N VAL A 18 7.88 9.48 21.47
CA VAL A 18 6.68 10.34 21.43
C VAL A 18 5.60 9.74 20.55
N LEU A 19 4.33 9.98 20.93
CA LEU A 19 3.16 9.72 20.11
C LEU A 19 2.61 11.05 19.57
N LEU A 20 2.72 11.25 18.26
CA LEU A 20 2.17 12.39 17.54
C LEU A 20 0.79 12.02 17.00
N ARG A 21 -0.25 12.72 17.47
CA ARG A 21 -1.63 12.43 17.08
C ARG A 21 -1.99 13.10 15.75
N GLY A 22 -2.65 12.36 14.86
CA GLY A 22 -3.19 12.89 13.60
C GLY A 22 -2.15 13.60 12.72
N LEU A 23 -0.90 13.10 12.70
CA LEU A 23 0.14 13.66 11.84
C LEU A 23 -0.27 13.46 10.38
N LEU A 24 -0.70 12.27 9.97
CA LEU A 24 -1.22 12.07 8.61
C LEU A 24 -2.72 12.34 8.54
N SER A 25 -3.15 12.88 7.40
CA SER A 25 -4.57 13.08 7.13
C SER A 25 -5.26 11.75 6.86
N ARG A 26 -6.58 11.68 7.11
CA ARG A 26 -7.38 10.50 6.78
C ARG A 26 -7.30 10.12 5.30
N GLU A 27 -7.27 11.10 4.40
CA GLU A 27 -7.16 10.86 2.95
C GLU A 27 -5.80 10.23 2.61
N THR A 28 -4.72 10.75 3.18
CA THR A 28 -3.37 10.17 3.03
C THR A 28 -3.33 8.74 3.54
N CYS A 29 -3.92 8.46 4.71
CA CYS A 29 -4.00 7.10 5.22
C CYS A 29 -4.74 6.16 4.26
N LYS A 30 -5.89 6.60 3.71
CA LYS A 30 -6.68 5.80 2.76
C LYS A 30 -5.98 5.57 1.43
N GLU A 31 -5.24 6.55 0.93
CA GLU A 31 -4.40 6.39 -0.27
C GLU A 31 -3.29 5.34 -0.04
N LEU A 32 -2.61 5.38 1.11
CA LEU A 32 -1.60 4.39 1.47
C LEU A 32 -2.20 3.00 1.73
N GLU A 33 -3.39 2.91 2.35
CA GLU A 33 -4.14 1.64 2.46
C GLU A 33 -4.43 1.05 1.09
N PHE A 34 -4.89 1.88 0.14
CA PHE A 34 -5.12 1.47 -1.26
C PHE A 34 -3.85 0.91 -1.88
N VAL A 35 -2.72 1.63 -1.79
CA VAL A 35 -1.44 1.15 -2.35
C VAL A 35 -1.05 -0.18 -1.72
N HIS A 36 -1.14 -0.31 -0.39
CA HIS A 36 -0.76 -1.54 0.30
C HIS A 36 -1.64 -2.74 -0.09
N ARG A 37 -2.96 -2.57 -0.04
CA ARG A 37 -3.91 -3.65 -0.33
C ARG A 37 -3.89 -4.05 -1.80
N SER A 38 -3.40 -3.17 -2.67
CA SER A 38 -3.28 -3.47 -4.09
C SER A 38 -1.94 -4.10 -4.48
N CYS A 39 -0.87 -3.79 -3.77
CA CYS A 39 0.51 -4.16 -4.15
C CYS A 39 1.23 -5.00 -3.08
N GLY A 40 0.50 -5.54 -2.11
CA GLY A 40 1.04 -6.34 -1.01
C GLY A 40 1.51 -7.72 -1.46
N ALA A 41 2.70 -8.11 -1.01
CA ALA A 41 3.25 -9.45 -1.12
C ALA A 41 3.40 -10.07 0.28
N ALA A 42 3.54 -11.39 0.36
CA ALA A 42 3.78 -12.09 1.61
C ALA A 42 5.05 -11.53 2.29
N GLY A 43 4.91 -11.15 3.56
CA GLY A 43 6.01 -10.67 4.37
C GLY A 43 6.89 -11.82 4.86
N TYR A 44 8.09 -11.48 5.31
CA TYR A 44 9.04 -12.46 5.85
C TYR A 44 8.54 -13.16 7.13
N ARG A 45 7.62 -12.52 7.87
CA ARG A 45 7.04 -13.08 9.10
C ARG A 45 5.71 -13.78 8.79
N PRO A 46 5.37 -14.84 9.54
CA PRO A 46 4.04 -15.44 9.47
C PRO A 46 2.95 -14.39 9.66
N SER A 47 1.86 -14.55 8.91
CA SER A 47 0.68 -13.67 8.96
C SER A 47 0.94 -12.19 8.64
N VAL A 48 2.03 -11.84 7.95
CA VAL A 48 2.35 -10.46 7.58
C VAL A 48 2.29 -10.29 6.06
N VAL A 49 1.72 -9.18 5.60
CA VAL A 49 1.82 -8.70 4.21
C VAL A 49 2.66 -7.44 4.19
N SER A 50 3.51 -7.27 3.18
CA SER A 50 4.40 -6.12 3.05
C SER A 50 4.40 -5.54 1.64
N THR A 51 4.50 -4.21 1.54
CA THR A 51 4.76 -3.48 0.31
C THR A 51 5.92 -2.52 0.57
N SER A 52 7.10 -2.85 0.05
CA SER A 52 8.26 -1.96 0.09
C SER A 52 8.32 -1.08 -1.15
N LEU A 53 9.03 0.05 -1.05
CA LEU A 53 9.22 0.95 -2.17
C LEU A 53 9.94 0.28 -3.37
N PRO A 54 10.99 -0.53 -3.16
CA PRO A 54 11.60 -1.30 -4.25
C PRO A 54 10.64 -2.31 -4.88
N HIS A 55 9.74 -2.93 -4.11
CA HIS A 55 8.74 -3.84 -4.68
C HIS A 55 7.80 -3.10 -5.64
N LEU A 56 7.32 -1.90 -5.28
CA LEU A 56 6.52 -1.08 -6.19
C LEU A 56 7.27 -0.74 -7.47
N ALA A 57 8.55 -0.36 -7.38
CA ALA A 57 9.35 -0.08 -8.57
C ALA A 57 9.52 -1.33 -9.46
N ALA A 58 9.80 -2.49 -8.85
CA ALA A 58 10.02 -3.74 -9.56
C ALA A 58 8.77 -4.31 -10.24
N THR A 59 7.56 -4.04 -9.72
CA THR A 59 6.29 -4.54 -10.28
C THR A 59 5.61 -3.57 -11.24
N GLY A 60 6.34 -2.61 -11.81
CA GLY A 60 5.79 -1.59 -12.72
C GLY A 60 4.87 -0.57 -12.02
N CYS A 61 4.83 -0.58 -10.69
CA CYS A 61 3.98 0.27 -9.86
C CYS A 61 4.73 1.50 -9.30
N GLY A 62 5.90 1.85 -9.86
CA GLY A 62 6.75 2.92 -9.32
C GLY A 62 6.07 4.29 -9.23
N HIS A 63 5.03 4.56 -10.03
CA HIS A 63 4.24 5.80 -9.91
C HIS A 63 3.50 5.92 -8.56
N LEU A 64 3.18 4.80 -7.92
CA LEU A 64 2.56 4.77 -6.58
C LEU A 64 3.54 5.11 -5.44
N LEU A 65 4.79 5.45 -5.75
CA LEU A 65 5.73 6.01 -4.78
C LEU A 65 5.44 7.46 -4.43
N LEU A 66 4.78 8.21 -5.34
CA LEU A 66 4.54 9.63 -5.17
C LEU A 66 3.76 10.00 -3.89
N PRO A 67 2.70 9.27 -3.49
CA PRO A 67 2.03 9.51 -2.22
C PRO A 67 2.94 9.41 -0.98
N PHE A 68 4.05 8.66 -1.06
CA PHE A 68 4.99 8.52 0.06
C PHE A 68 5.94 9.70 0.18
N VAL A 69 6.25 10.41 -0.90
CA VAL A 69 7.28 11.46 -0.92
C VAL A 69 7.02 12.54 0.15
N PRO A 70 5.86 13.23 0.18
CA PRO A 70 5.59 14.23 1.21
C PRO A 70 5.46 13.62 2.61
N VAL A 71 5.03 12.35 2.71
CA VAL A 71 4.91 11.64 4.00
C VAL A 71 6.29 11.34 4.58
N ARG A 72 7.23 10.88 3.76
CA ARG A 72 8.62 10.58 4.12
C ARG A 72 9.33 11.83 4.64
N GLU A 73 9.18 12.96 3.96
CA GLU A 73 9.74 14.23 4.41
C GLU A 73 9.15 14.66 5.74
N ARG A 74 7.82 14.65 5.88
CA ARG A 74 7.16 15.04 7.12
C ARG A 74 7.52 14.16 8.31
N LEU A 75 7.72 12.86 8.09
CA LEU A 75 8.16 11.92 9.12
C LEU A 75 9.63 12.15 9.50
N ARG A 76 10.50 12.40 8.50
CA ARG A 76 11.89 12.77 8.75
C ARG A 76 11.98 14.05 9.58
N ASP A 77 11.26 15.10 9.19
CA ASP A 77 11.26 16.38 9.91
C ASP A 77 10.75 16.21 11.35
N ALA A 78 9.74 15.37 11.58
CA ALA A 78 9.23 15.06 12.91
C ALA A 78 10.26 14.30 13.78
N VAL A 79 11.00 13.36 13.19
CA VAL A 79 12.09 12.62 13.86
C VAL A 79 13.23 13.59 14.21
N GLU A 80 13.70 14.36 13.25
CA GLU A 80 14.79 15.32 13.43
C GLU A 80 14.46 16.37 14.48
N SER A 81 13.23 16.91 14.44
CA SER A 81 12.76 17.89 15.42
C SER A 81 12.63 17.30 16.84
N PHE A 82 12.20 16.05 16.98
CA PHE A 82 12.02 15.44 18.29
C PHE A 82 13.35 15.07 18.96
N PHE A 83 14.32 14.58 18.18
CA PHE A 83 15.63 14.16 18.69
C PHE A 83 16.71 15.24 18.60
N ASP A 84 16.36 16.46 18.19
CA ASP A 84 17.27 17.61 18.00
C ASP A 84 18.48 17.27 17.11
N CYS A 85 18.19 16.65 15.96
CA CYS A 85 19.18 16.18 14.99
C CYS A 85 18.84 16.61 13.56
N LEU A 86 18.51 17.89 13.38
CA LEU A 86 18.18 18.49 12.09
C LEU A 86 19.23 18.19 11.02
N PHE A 87 18.77 17.71 9.86
CA PHE A 87 19.57 17.35 8.68
C PHE A 87 20.64 16.25 8.90
N ASP A 88 20.50 15.45 9.96
CA ASP A 88 21.49 14.41 10.36
C ASP A 88 21.00 12.98 10.08
N VAL A 89 19.81 12.80 9.49
CA VAL A 89 19.24 11.45 9.28
C VAL A 89 18.87 11.17 7.83
N PHE A 90 19.13 9.93 7.43
CA PHE A 90 18.69 9.34 6.16
C PHE A 90 17.61 8.30 6.43
N ILE A 91 16.72 8.10 5.46
CA ILE A 91 15.73 7.03 5.54
C ILE A 91 16.43 5.74 5.06
N GLU A 92 16.54 4.77 5.96
CA GLU A 92 17.13 3.46 5.66
C GLU A 92 16.13 2.56 4.93
N PHE A 93 14.86 2.67 5.28
CA PHE A 93 13.81 1.83 4.74
C PHE A 93 12.44 2.46 4.95
N THR A 94 11.61 2.39 3.91
CA THR A 94 10.18 2.70 3.93
C THR A 94 9.36 1.48 3.49
N GLY A 95 8.36 1.09 4.29
CA GLY A 95 7.46 0.00 3.92
C GLY A 95 6.08 0.08 4.56
N LEU A 96 5.06 -0.29 3.78
CA LEU A 96 3.71 -0.56 4.28
C LEU A 96 3.65 -2.00 4.77
N ILE A 97 3.23 -2.18 6.02
CA ILE A 97 3.20 -3.47 6.70
C ILE A 97 1.79 -3.70 7.24
N SER A 98 1.23 -4.84 6.88
CA SER A 98 -0.01 -5.36 7.43
C SER A 98 0.29 -6.55 8.34
N TRP A 99 -0.13 -6.44 9.59
CA TRP A 99 -0.17 -7.54 10.54
C TRP A 99 -1.58 -8.09 10.51
N CYS A 100 -1.74 -9.26 9.89
CA CYS A 100 -3.04 -9.94 9.83
C CYS A 100 -3.28 -10.74 11.11
N LYS A 101 -4.49 -11.30 11.27
CA LYS A 101 -4.82 -12.17 12.40
C LYS A 101 -3.75 -13.24 12.65
N GLY A 102 -3.35 -13.39 13.92
CA GLY A 102 -2.29 -14.30 14.38
C GLY A 102 -0.87 -13.72 14.31
N ALA A 103 -0.66 -12.58 13.64
CA ALA A 103 0.66 -11.96 13.59
C ALA A 103 1.03 -11.31 14.93
N SER A 104 2.26 -11.54 15.39
CA SER A 104 2.84 -10.95 16.60
C SER A 104 4.37 -10.89 16.50
N ILE A 105 4.99 -10.08 17.35
CA ILE A 105 6.45 -10.04 17.50
C ILE A 105 6.81 -9.84 18.96
N GLY A 106 7.70 -10.69 19.47
CA GLY A 106 8.19 -10.60 20.84
C GLY A 106 9.09 -9.38 21.07
N TRP A 107 9.56 -9.25 22.31
CA TRP A 107 10.42 -8.16 22.76
C TRP A 107 11.72 -8.07 21.95
N HIS A 108 11.99 -6.90 21.39
CA HIS A 108 13.19 -6.59 20.63
C HIS A 108 13.47 -5.08 20.59
N SER A 109 14.72 -4.71 20.28
CA SER A 109 15.05 -3.40 19.72
C SER A 109 15.19 -3.52 18.20
N ASP A 110 15.00 -2.42 17.47
CA ASP A 110 15.10 -2.40 16.01
C ASP A 110 16.54 -2.60 15.51
N ASP A 111 17.54 -2.29 16.34
CA ASP A 111 18.97 -2.43 16.06
C ASP A 111 19.55 -3.80 16.47
N ASN A 112 18.73 -4.76 16.89
CA ASN A 112 19.17 -5.93 17.65
C ASN A 112 20.09 -6.93 16.91
N LYS A 113 20.20 -6.84 15.58
CA LYS A 113 21.00 -7.75 14.73
C LYS A 113 22.12 -7.00 14.01
N PRO A 114 23.25 -7.65 13.67
CA PRO A 114 24.39 -6.98 13.02
C PRO A 114 24.03 -6.16 11.77
N TYR A 115 23.13 -6.67 10.92
CA TYR A 115 22.69 -5.99 9.69
C TYR A 115 21.63 -4.91 9.92
N LEU A 116 21.23 -4.67 11.17
CA LEU A 116 20.26 -3.65 11.59
C LEU A 116 20.86 -2.58 12.51
N ARG A 117 22.14 -2.74 12.91
CA ARG A 117 22.81 -1.90 13.91
C ARG A 117 22.91 -0.42 13.53
N GLN A 118 22.83 -0.13 12.24
CA GLN A 118 22.85 1.22 11.69
C GLN A 118 21.59 2.04 11.99
N ARG A 119 20.50 1.41 12.45
CA ARG A 119 19.24 2.09 12.75
C ARG A 119 19.40 2.98 13.96
N ALA A 120 19.08 4.25 13.79
CA ALA A 120 19.08 5.25 14.85
C ALA A 120 17.68 5.47 15.43
N PHE A 121 16.68 5.60 14.56
CA PHE A 121 15.31 5.94 14.94
C PHE A 121 14.28 5.15 14.13
N THR A 122 13.09 5.06 14.69
CA THR A 122 11.94 4.42 14.05
C THR A 122 10.74 5.37 14.09
N ALA A 123 9.99 5.42 13.00
CA ALA A 123 8.65 6.00 12.95
C ALA A 123 7.65 4.94 12.48
N VAL A 124 6.58 4.74 13.25
CA VAL A 124 5.46 3.87 12.89
C VAL A 124 4.21 4.71 12.79
N CYS A 125 3.70 4.87 11.57
CA CYS A 125 2.44 5.54 11.30
C CYS A 125 1.31 4.53 11.15
N TYR A 126 0.21 4.76 11.85
CA TYR A 126 -0.99 3.92 11.80
C TYR A 126 -1.92 4.39 10.70
N LEU A 127 -2.36 3.47 9.86
CA LEU A 127 -3.19 3.78 8.69
C LEU A 127 -4.67 3.49 8.94
N ASN A 128 -4.99 2.65 9.92
CA ASN A 128 -6.34 2.26 10.28
C ASN A 128 -6.54 2.19 11.81
N ASN A 129 -7.79 2.07 12.24
CA ASN A 129 -8.20 2.29 13.63
C ASN A 129 -8.18 1.00 14.47
N HIS A 130 -7.49 1.02 15.60
CA HIS A 130 -7.63 -0.04 16.60
C HIS A 130 -9.02 0.01 17.24
N GLY A 131 -9.66 -1.15 17.40
CA GLY A 131 -11.00 -1.31 17.95
C GLY A 131 -12.13 -1.24 16.92
N GLU A 132 -11.86 -0.68 15.74
CA GLU A 132 -12.80 -0.60 14.62
C GLU A 132 -12.36 -1.51 13.46
N ASP A 133 -11.16 -1.30 12.92
CA ASP A 133 -10.65 -2.04 11.76
C ASP A 133 -9.88 -3.31 12.17
N TYR A 134 -9.29 -3.33 13.37
CA TYR A 134 -8.57 -4.47 13.92
C TYR A 134 -8.59 -4.48 15.46
N LYS A 135 -8.31 -5.64 16.08
CA LYS A 135 -8.14 -5.80 17.53
C LYS A 135 -6.83 -6.51 17.87
N GLY A 136 -6.31 -6.27 19.06
CA GLY A 136 -4.97 -6.73 19.44
C GLY A 136 -3.90 -5.90 18.71
N GLY A 137 -2.74 -6.48 18.40
CA GLY A 137 -1.71 -5.76 17.65
C GLY A 137 -1.15 -4.53 18.36
N ILE A 138 -1.18 -4.50 19.69
CA ILE A 138 -0.76 -3.35 20.50
C ILE A 138 0.76 -3.28 20.53
N LEU A 139 1.31 -2.12 20.15
CA LEU A 139 2.73 -1.83 20.35
C LEU A 139 2.96 -1.50 21.83
N GLN A 140 3.82 -2.27 22.49
CA GLN A 140 4.17 -2.12 23.91
C GLN A 140 5.67 -1.91 24.05
N PHE A 141 6.07 -1.07 25.00
CA PHE A 141 7.47 -0.84 25.39
C PHE A 141 7.69 -1.42 26.78
N GLN A 142 8.87 -2.02 27.02
CA GLN A 142 9.18 -2.62 28.33
C GLN A 142 9.23 -1.58 29.44
N ASP A 143 9.85 -0.43 29.15
CA ASP A 143 10.17 0.60 30.12
C ASP A 143 9.84 2.00 29.60
N GLY A 144 9.53 2.92 30.51
CA GLY A 144 9.20 4.33 30.24
C GLY A 144 7.76 4.59 29.79
N ASP A 145 7.48 5.83 29.40
CA ASP A 145 6.18 6.27 28.89
C ASP A 145 6.26 6.86 27.46
N PRO A 146 5.22 6.70 26.62
CA PRO A 146 4.06 5.81 26.85
C PRO A 146 4.48 4.34 26.80
N SER A 147 3.94 3.51 27.70
CA SER A 147 4.25 2.06 27.78
C SER A 147 3.49 1.23 26.74
N SER A 148 2.38 1.74 26.20
CA SER A 148 1.63 1.12 25.12
C SER A 148 0.96 2.16 24.22
N ILE A 149 0.74 1.79 22.97
CA ILE A 149 0.13 2.65 21.96
C ILE A 149 -1.21 2.06 21.54
N VAL A 150 -2.29 2.81 21.78
CA VAL A 150 -3.62 2.56 21.20
C VAL A 150 -3.89 3.66 20.17
N PRO A 151 -3.66 3.38 18.88
CA PRO A 151 -3.61 4.40 17.85
C PRO A 151 -4.89 4.46 17.02
N VAL A 152 -5.13 5.64 16.46
CA VAL A 152 -6.09 5.86 15.36
C VAL A 152 -5.34 6.16 14.08
N ALA A 153 -6.02 6.03 12.94
CA ALA A 153 -5.46 6.36 11.64
C ALA A 153 -4.89 7.80 11.64
N GLY A 154 -3.65 7.93 11.19
CA GLY A 154 -2.90 9.19 11.13
C GLY A 154 -1.95 9.41 12.31
N ASP A 155 -2.08 8.65 13.40
CA ASP A 155 -1.16 8.71 14.52
C ASP A 155 0.22 8.16 14.14
N VAL A 156 1.27 8.74 14.72
CA VAL A 156 2.66 8.33 14.49
C VAL A 156 3.37 8.20 15.83
N VAL A 157 3.98 7.05 16.08
CA VAL A 157 4.91 6.88 17.20
C VAL A 157 6.34 6.94 16.68
N ILE A 158 7.17 7.72 17.36
CA ILE A 158 8.59 7.91 17.06
C ILE A 158 9.40 7.50 18.30
N TYR A 159 10.46 6.72 18.10
CA TYR A 159 11.32 6.21 19.18
C TYR A 159 12.72 5.88 18.67
N THR A 160 13.70 5.76 19.58
CA THR A 160 15.06 5.30 19.21
C THR A 160 15.06 3.81 18.89
N ALA A 161 15.87 3.41 17.91
CA ALA A 161 15.91 2.01 17.47
C ALA A 161 16.64 1.06 18.44
N ASP A 162 17.35 1.61 19.43
CA ASP A 162 18.21 0.87 20.35
C ASP A 162 17.48 0.27 21.57
N ASN A 163 18.25 -0.32 22.48
CA ASN A 163 17.76 -0.98 23.69
C ASN A 163 17.09 -0.04 24.70
N ARG A 164 17.08 1.29 24.47
CA ARG A 164 16.28 2.22 25.27
C ARG A 164 14.80 2.11 24.94
N ASN A 165 14.41 1.53 23.80
CA ASN A 165 13.01 1.33 23.45
C ASN A 165 12.78 -0.12 23.02
N VAL A 166 13.10 -1.08 23.90
CA VAL A 166 12.72 -2.48 23.68
C VAL A 166 11.20 -2.59 23.66
N HIS A 167 10.66 -3.15 22.58
CA HIS A 167 9.25 -3.17 22.31
C HIS A 167 8.78 -4.50 21.71
N CYS A 168 7.47 -4.74 21.77
CA CYS A 168 6.82 -5.88 21.15
C CYS A 168 5.50 -5.44 20.51
N VAL A 169 4.95 -6.27 19.61
CA VAL A 169 3.58 -6.11 19.12
C VAL A 169 2.82 -7.35 19.52
N THR A 170 1.78 -7.18 20.35
CA THR A 170 0.90 -8.27 20.76
C THR A 170 0.21 -8.89 19.55
N GLU A 171 -0.32 -10.10 19.70
CA GLU A 171 -1.05 -10.75 18.62
C GLU A 171 -2.23 -9.90 18.12
N VAL A 172 -2.37 -9.80 16.79
CA VAL A 172 -3.60 -9.31 16.15
C VAL A 172 -4.66 -10.41 16.22
N THR A 173 -5.75 -10.15 16.92
CA THR A 173 -6.78 -11.17 17.17
C THR A 173 -7.92 -11.12 16.15
N GLU A 174 -8.17 -9.94 15.56
CA GLU A 174 -9.19 -9.69 14.54
C GLU A 174 -8.72 -8.62 13.56
N GLY A 175 -9.11 -8.76 12.29
CA GLY A 175 -8.84 -7.78 11.25
C GLY A 175 -7.37 -7.70 10.82
N GLU A 176 -7.04 -6.56 10.22
CA GLU A 176 -5.75 -6.29 9.59
C GLU A 176 -5.18 -4.99 10.20
N ARG A 177 -4.03 -5.02 10.87
CA ARG A 177 -3.37 -3.81 11.40
C ARG A 177 -2.40 -3.25 10.36
N LEU A 178 -2.71 -2.08 9.80
CA LEU A 178 -1.93 -1.47 8.72
C LEU A 178 -1.07 -0.31 9.25
N THR A 179 0.22 -0.37 8.96
CA THR A 179 1.18 0.69 9.33
C THR A 179 2.12 1.03 8.18
N LEU A 180 2.50 2.30 8.09
CA LEU A 180 3.69 2.73 7.36
C LEU A 180 4.86 2.78 8.36
N THR A 181 5.89 1.98 8.13
CA THR A 181 7.09 1.93 8.97
C THR A 181 8.27 2.54 8.24
N LEU A 182 8.93 3.49 8.89
CA LEU A 182 10.21 4.05 8.46
C LEU A 182 11.28 3.76 9.52
N TRP A 183 12.44 3.30 9.05
CA TRP A 183 13.67 3.28 9.85
C TRP A 183 14.61 4.35 9.34
N PHE A 184 15.28 5.02 10.27
CA PHE A 184 16.21 6.11 9.99
C PHE A 184 17.61 5.72 10.46
N THR A 185 18.61 6.20 9.74
CA THR A 185 20.03 5.97 10.02
C THR A 185 20.79 7.28 9.96
N ARG A 186 21.90 7.38 10.68
CA ARG A 186 22.88 8.48 10.55
C ARG A 186 23.98 8.16 9.53
N ASP A 187 24.01 6.93 9.01
CA ASP A 187 25.02 6.51 8.04
C ASP A 187 24.46 6.62 6.61
N ARG A 188 24.99 7.56 5.84
CA ARG A 188 24.61 7.80 4.44
C ARG A 188 24.72 6.55 3.57
N ALA A 189 25.60 5.60 3.88
CA ALA A 189 25.75 4.36 3.12
C ALA A 189 24.50 3.48 3.14
N TYR A 190 23.62 3.68 4.12
CA TYR A 190 22.37 2.95 4.29
C TYR A 190 21.14 3.70 3.79
N ASN A 191 21.29 4.89 3.18
CA ASN A 191 20.18 5.61 2.57
C ASN A 191 19.49 4.75 1.48
N GLU A 192 18.15 4.65 1.52
CA GLU A 192 17.37 3.88 0.56
C GLU A 192 17.24 4.55 -0.82
N ASP A 193 17.33 5.88 -0.88
CA ASP A 193 17.01 6.64 -2.09
C ASP A 193 17.88 6.27 -3.30
N PRO A 194 19.23 6.19 -3.22
CA PRO A 194 20.05 5.85 -4.38
C PRO A 194 19.71 4.48 -4.98
N LYS A 195 19.39 3.49 -4.13
CA LYS A 195 18.99 2.16 -4.57
C LYS A 195 17.63 2.21 -5.28
N LEU A 196 16.67 2.93 -4.71
CA LEU A 196 15.34 3.09 -5.27
C LEU A 196 15.37 3.82 -6.63
N LEU A 197 16.18 4.87 -6.76
CA LEU A 197 16.39 5.61 -8.01
C LEU A 197 17.02 4.74 -9.10
N THR A 198 17.92 3.83 -8.74
CA THR A 198 18.47 2.84 -9.65
C THR A 198 17.37 1.92 -10.21
N PHE A 199 16.46 1.44 -9.36
CA PHE A 199 15.32 0.63 -9.83
C PHE A 199 14.37 1.43 -10.73
N LEU A 200 14.00 2.65 -10.32
CA LEU A 200 13.09 3.51 -11.08
C LEU A 200 13.62 3.89 -12.47
N SER A 201 14.92 4.17 -12.58
CA SER A 201 15.57 4.48 -13.86
C SER A 201 15.62 3.25 -14.78
N GLN A 202 15.99 2.07 -14.27
CA GLN A 202 16.02 0.83 -15.05
C GLN A 202 14.65 0.46 -15.61
N THR A 203 13.59 0.54 -14.81
CA THR A 203 12.22 0.26 -15.25
C THR A 203 11.69 1.29 -16.24
N SER A 204 12.22 2.52 -16.22
CA SER A 204 11.84 3.56 -17.17
C SER A 204 12.54 3.41 -18.53
N LEU A 205 13.76 2.84 -18.55
CA LEU A 205 14.57 2.64 -19.76
C LEU A 205 14.25 1.34 -20.51
N SER A 206 13.70 0.33 -19.85
CA SER A 206 13.44 -0.99 -20.44
C SER A 206 12.18 -1.07 -21.32
N CYS A 207 11.51 0.05 -21.58
CA CYS A 207 10.18 0.07 -22.19
C CYS A 207 10.19 0.76 -23.57
N GLU A 208 9.92 -0.01 -24.63
CA GLU A 208 9.83 0.50 -26.00
C GLU A 208 8.64 1.47 -26.18
N PRO A 209 8.74 2.52 -27.03
CA PRO A 209 7.81 3.66 -27.03
C PRO A 209 6.41 3.41 -27.60
N THR A 210 5.99 2.17 -27.87
CA THR A 210 4.76 1.93 -28.65
C THR A 210 3.68 1.17 -27.89
N LYS A 211 2.65 1.92 -27.48
CA LYS A 211 1.28 1.49 -27.07
C LYS A 211 1.06 0.85 -25.70
N GLN A 212 2.08 0.57 -24.89
CA GLN A 212 1.84 0.02 -23.55
C GLN A 212 1.49 1.14 -22.56
N LYS A 213 0.33 1.04 -21.90
CA LYS A 213 0.00 1.89 -20.75
C LYS A 213 1.06 1.63 -19.65
N PHE A 214 1.99 2.57 -19.47
CA PHE A 214 3.18 2.42 -18.60
C PHE A 214 2.90 2.39 -17.09
N TYR A 215 1.63 2.43 -16.69
CA TYR A 215 1.16 2.32 -15.31
C TYR A 215 0.49 0.97 -15.02
N ILE A 216 0.42 0.07 -16.02
CA ILE A 216 -0.13 -1.27 -15.82
C ILE A 216 0.88 -2.11 -15.03
N PRO A 217 0.47 -2.71 -13.90
CA PRO A 217 1.37 -3.47 -13.06
C PRO A 217 1.82 -4.77 -13.73
N MET A 218 3.04 -5.18 -13.42
CA MET A 218 3.61 -6.49 -13.76
C MET A 218 3.79 -7.28 -12.46
N PRO A 219 3.04 -8.37 -12.24
CA PRO A 219 3.18 -9.18 -11.04
C PRO A 219 4.62 -9.68 -10.86
N ALA A 220 5.06 -9.74 -9.61
CA ALA A 220 6.27 -10.48 -9.26
C ALA A 220 6.05 -11.99 -9.43
N SER A 221 7.07 -12.81 -9.11
CA SER A 221 6.90 -14.26 -9.10
C SER A 221 5.76 -14.66 -8.16
N ASP A 222 4.93 -15.61 -8.59
CA ASP A 222 3.70 -15.98 -7.90
C ASP A 222 3.92 -16.46 -6.46
N ASN A 223 5.09 -17.04 -6.17
CA ASN A 223 5.49 -17.44 -4.82
C ASN A 223 5.53 -16.25 -3.83
N MET A 224 5.74 -15.02 -4.30
CA MET A 224 5.73 -13.82 -3.46
C MET A 224 4.31 -13.46 -3.01
N TYR A 225 3.28 -13.91 -3.70
CA TYR A 225 1.88 -13.65 -3.34
C TYR A 225 1.25 -14.79 -2.55
N TRP A 226 1.97 -15.91 -2.35
CA TRP A 226 1.48 -17.02 -1.57
C TRP A 226 1.53 -16.69 -0.07
N PHE A 227 0.37 -16.65 0.58
CA PHE A 227 0.24 -16.41 2.01
C PHE A 227 0.14 -17.74 2.76
N PRO A 228 1.19 -18.17 3.48
CA PRO A 228 1.16 -19.41 4.24
C PRO A 228 0.35 -19.25 5.53
N CYS A 229 -0.50 -20.24 5.85
CA CYS A 229 -1.25 -20.30 7.10
C CYS A 229 -1.41 -21.76 7.55
N ASP A 230 -0.61 -22.14 8.55
CA ASP A 230 -0.49 -23.49 9.10
C ASP A 230 -0.30 -24.57 8.02
N GLN A 231 -1.29 -25.45 7.84
CA GLN A 231 -1.26 -26.55 6.85
C GLN A 231 -1.87 -26.16 5.49
N SER A 232 -2.21 -24.89 5.29
CA SER A 232 -2.85 -24.38 4.08
C SER A 232 -2.28 -23.02 3.65
N GLY A 233 -2.84 -22.42 2.60
CA GLY A 233 -2.51 -21.07 2.17
C GLY A 233 -3.45 -20.59 1.09
N PHE A 234 -3.22 -19.36 0.66
CA PHE A 234 -3.95 -18.77 -0.46
C PHE A 234 -3.09 -17.72 -1.17
N ASP A 235 -3.41 -17.44 -2.43
CA ASP A 235 -2.85 -16.29 -3.12
C ASP A 235 -3.49 -14.98 -2.60
N ILE A 236 -2.67 -14.02 -2.19
CA ILE A 236 -3.12 -12.72 -1.63
C ILE A 236 -4.02 -11.97 -2.61
N ARG A 237 -3.73 -12.01 -3.91
CA ARG A 237 -4.47 -11.25 -4.93
C ARG A 237 -5.88 -11.82 -5.06
N CYS A 238 -5.99 -13.13 -5.16
CA CYS A 238 -7.26 -13.86 -5.18
C CYS A 238 -8.08 -13.58 -3.92
N ALA A 239 -7.44 -13.72 -2.75
CA ALA A 239 -8.09 -13.51 -1.47
C ALA A 239 -8.63 -12.08 -1.32
N ARG A 240 -7.86 -11.05 -1.68
CA ARG A 240 -8.29 -9.65 -1.56
C ARG A 240 -9.42 -9.28 -2.51
N VAL A 241 -9.40 -9.78 -3.74
CA VAL A 241 -10.52 -9.59 -4.69
C VAL A 241 -11.78 -10.33 -4.19
N HIS A 242 -11.61 -11.54 -3.66
CA HIS A 242 -12.71 -12.35 -3.14
C HIS A 242 -13.37 -11.76 -1.89
N VAL A 243 -12.60 -11.29 -0.92
CA VAL A 243 -13.13 -10.64 0.31
C VAL A 243 -14.00 -9.42 -0.04
N LEU A 244 -13.76 -8.80 -1.19
CA LEU A 244 -14.54 -7.69 -1.72
C LEU A 244 -15.72 -8.12 -2.60
N GLY A 245 -15.98 -9.42 -2.71
CA GLY A 245 -17.09 -10.03 -3.44
C GLY A 245 -16.86 -10.17 -4.95
N PHE A 246 -15.60 -10.24 -5.40
CA PHE A 246 -15.26 -10.43 -6.80
C PHE A 246 -14.59 -11.79 -7.05
N SER A 247 -14.62 -12.25 -8.29
CA SER A 247 -13.96 -13.46 -8.78
C SER A 247 -13.18 -13.16 -10.06
N PHE A 248 -12.17 -13.97 -10.36
CA PHE A 248 -11.45 -13.89 -11.62
C PHE A 248 -12.02 -14.88 -12.63
N HIS A 249 -12.25 -14.43 -13.85
CA HIS A 249 -12.76 -15.23 -14.96
C HIS A 249 -11.78 -15.21 -16.13
N SER A 250 -11.78 -16.29 -16.91
CA SER A 250 -11.00 -16.35 -18.16
C SER A 250 -11.39 -15.21 -19.12
N SER A 251 -10.40 -14.69 -19.85
CA SER A 251 -10.62 -13.72 -20.93
C SER A 251 -11.15 -14.36 -22.22
N SER A 252 -10.94 -15.67 -22.41
CA SER A 252 -11.48 -16.42 -23.57
C SER A 252 -12.89 -16.94 -23.27
N GLY A 253 -13.86 -16.55 -24.09
CA GLY A 253 -15.26 -17.02 -24.00
C GLY A 253 -15.49 -18.45 -24.50
N GLU A 254 -14.43 -19.20 -24.83
CA GLU A 254 -14.50 -20.52 -25.44
C GLU A 254 -13.43 -21.44 -24.85
N TYR A 255 -13.73 -22.09 -23.73
CA TYR A 255 -13.32 -23.49 -23.56
C TYR A 255 -14.58 -24.33 -23.73
N SER A 256 -14.99 -24.48 -24.99
CA SER A 256 -15.88 -25.55 -25.41
C SER A 256 -15.25 -26.88 -25.00
N THR A 257 -15.77 -27.54 -23.96
CA THR A 257 -15.83 -28.99 -23.70
C THR A 257 -14.76 -29.96 -24.26
N SER A 258 -13.51 -29.53 -24.46
CA SER A 258 -12.41 -30.42 -24.80
C SER A 258 -11.10 -29.80 -24.35
N VAL A 259 -10.60 -30.33 -23.23
CA VAL A 259 -9.23 -30.18 -22.71
C VAL A 259 -8.93 -28.77 -22.18
N LEU A 260 -9.16 -28.56 -20.88
CA LEU A 260 -8.30 -27.66 -20.09
C LEU A 260 -6.86 -28.03 -20.45
N PRO A 261 -5.94 -27.10 -20.81
CA PRO A 261 -4.55 -27.46 -20.88
C PRO A 261 -4.17 -28.00 -19.50
N THR A 262 -3.96 -29.31 -19.42
CA THR A 262 -3.65 -30.08 -18.21
C THR A 262 -2.27 -29.73 -17.62
N GLU A 263 -1.71 -28.56 -17.96
CA GLU A 263 -0.30 -28.23 -17.82
C GLU A 263 -0.03 -26.88 -17.15
N ASP A 264 -0.97 -25.91 -17.16
CA ASP A 264 -0.75 -24.62 -16.48
C ASP A 264 -1.16 -24.73 -15.00
N ASP A 265 -0.24 -24.41 -14.08
CA ASP A 265 -0.57 -24.20 -12.67
C ASP A 265 -1.67 -23.12 -12.58
N PRO A 266 -2.81 -23.35 -11.89
CA PRO A 266 -3.88 -22.37 -11.75
C PRO A 266 -3.42 -20.97 -11.33
N VAL A 267 -2.30 -20.88 -10.59
CA VAL A 267 -1.71 -19.61 -10.16
C VAL A 267 -1.10 -18.84 -11.34
N GLU A 268 -0.54 -19.50 -12.35
CA GLU A 268 0.03 -18.84 -13.53
C GLU A 268 -1.03 -18.09 -14.36
N LEU A 269 -2.29 -18.51 -14.27
CA LEU A 269 -3.42 -17.82 -14.91
C LEU A 269 -3.61 -16.39 -14.36
N LEU A 270 -3.13 -16.11 -13.14
CA LEU A 270 -3.16 -14.78 -12.53
C LEU A 270 -2.19 -13.80 -13.19
N GLY A 271 -1.20 -14.29 -13.92
CA GLY A 271 -0.30 -13.48 -14.75
C GLY A 271 -0.86 -13.16 -16.14
N LYS A 272 -1.93 -13.85 -16.56
CA LYS A 272 -2.53 -13.74 -17.90
C LYS A 272 -3.71 -12.76 -17.91
N GLN A 273 -4.16 -12.41 -19.11
CA GLN A 273 -5.34 -11.56 -19.30
C GLN A 273 -6.60 -12.22 -18.73
N LEU A 274 -7.37 -11.47 -17.94
CA LEU A 274 -8.54 -11.98 -17.23
C LEU A 274 -9.65 -10.95 -17.12
N ARG A 275 -10.81 -11.38 -16.63
CA ARG A 275 -11.98 -10.53 -16.34
C ARG A 275 -12.37 -10.62 -14.87
N LEU A 276 -13.14 -9.63 -14.41
CA LEU A 276 -13.72 -9.61 -13.06
C LEU A 276 -15.19 -10.02 -13.12
N GLY A 277 -15.58 -10.95 -12.26
CA GLY A 277 -16.97 -11.32 -12.01
C GLY A 277 -17.43 -10.89 -10.62
N ARG A 278 -18.75 -10.78 -10.45
CA ARG A 278 -19.42 -10.59 -9.16
C ARG A 278 -20.80 -11.24 -9.23
N GLY A 279 -21.04 -12.27 -8.43
CA GLY A 279 -22.25 -13.08 -8.55
C GLY A 279 -22.29 -13.79 -9.91
N ASP A 280 -23.42 -13.70 -10.61
CA ASP A 280 -23.59 -14.29 -11.95
C ASP A 280 -23.12 -13.37 -13.09
N ASP A 281 -22.68 -12.14 -12.78
CA ASP A 281 -22.31 -11.13 -13.78
C ASP A 281 -20.79 -11.06 -14.00
N VAL A 282 -20.37 -10.94 -15.27
CA VAL A 282 -18.97 -10.71 -15.65
C VAL A 282 -18.80 -9.35 -16.33
N PHE A 283 -17.82 -8.59 -15.87
CA PHE A 283 -17.45 -7.28 -16.43
C PHE A 283 -16.70 -7.45 -17.75
N ASP A 284 -17.12 -6.73 -18.80
CA ASP A 284 -16.60 -6.91 -20.16
C ASP A 284 -15.12 -6.51 -20.33
N LYS A 285 -14.62 -5.57 -19.51
CA LYS A 285 -13.23 -5.12 -19.58
C LYS A 285 -12.27 -6.28 -19.30
N ILE A 286 -11.33 -6.48 -20.21
CA ILE A 286 -10.19 -7.38 -20.02
C ILE A 286 -9.09 -6.62 -19.26
N PHE A 287 -8.66 -7.18 -18.14
CA PHE A 287 -7.51 -6.71 -17.37
C PHE A 287 -6.27 -7.50 -17.78
N SER A 288 -5.12 -6.81 -17.80
CA SER A 288 -3.84 -7.38 -18.23
C SER A 288 -3.37 -8.55 -17.37
N ASN A 289 -3.69 -8.53 -16.08
CA ASN A 289 -3.37 -9.56 -15.09
C ASN A 289 -4.18 -9.31 -13.80
N SER A 290 -4.05 -10.22 -12.83
CA SER A 290 -4.71 -10.16 -11.52
C SER A 290 -4.35 -8.91 -10.71
N LEU A 291 -3.11 -8.41 -10.81
CA LEU A 291 -2.64 -7.25 -10.06
C LEU A 291 -3.29 -5.95 -10.58
N HIS A 292 -3.44 -5.83 -11.90
CA HIS A 292 -4.18 -4.73 -12.54
C HIS A 292 -5.65 -4.76 -12.11
N ALA A 293 -6.29 -5.93 -12.14
CA ALA A 293 -7.67 -6.06 -11.70
C ALA A 293 -7.85 -5.73 -10.20
N LEU A 294 -6.94 -6.22 -9.35
CA LEU A 294 -6.94 -5.94 -7.91
C LEU A 294 -6.77 -4.44 -7.61
N GLN A 295 -5.83 -3.76 -8.27
CA GLN A 295 -5.63 -2.31 -8.12
C GLN A 295 -6.91 -1.54 -8.42
N VAL A 296 -7.60 -1.88 -9.52
CA VAL A 296 -8.87 -1.23 -9.87
C VAL A 296 -9.97 -1.50 -8.84
N VAL A 297 -10.08 -2.74 -8.34
CA VAL A 297 -11.06 -3.09 -7.29
C VAL A 297 -10.80 -2.31 -6.01
N GLN A 298 -9.55 -2.27 -5.54
CA GLN A 298 -9.18 -1.54 -4.33
C GLN A 298 -9.39 -0.03 -4.50
N PHE A 299 -9.03 0.53 -5.66
CA PHE A 299 -9.24 1.94 -5.96
C PHE A 299 -10.73 2.30 -5.97
N TYR A 300 -11.57 1.46 -6.57
CA TYR A 300 -13.02 1.65 -6.56
C TYR A 300 -13.56 1.76 -5.14
N TYR A 301 -13.17 0.86 -4.23
CA TYR A 301 -13.64 0.91 -2.84
C TYR A 301 -13.09 2.11 -2.06
N TRP A 302 -11.86 2.54 -2.34
CA TRP A 302 -11.34 3.80 -1.79
C TRP A 302 -12.18 5.00 -2.22
N LYS A 303 -12.56 5.10 -3.50
CA LYS A 303 -13.32 6.22 -4.06
C LYS A 303 -14.85 6.02 -4.05
N ALA A 304 -15.35 4.91 -3.53
CA ALA A 304 -16.78 4.61 -3.48
C ALA A 304 -17.60 5.65 -2.69
N PRO A 305 -17.15 6.19 -1.54
CA PRO A 305 -17.87 7.26 -0.85
C PRO A 305 -18.04 8.53 -1.69
N GLU A 306 -17.01 8.89 -2.48
CA GLU A 306 -17.06 10.04 -3.38
C GLU A 306 -18.06 9.82 -4.52
N LEU A 307 -18.06 8.62 -5.11
CA LEU A 307 -19.02 8.22 -6.15
C LEU A 307 -20.47 8.18 -5.62
N ALA A 308 -20.67 7.76 -4.37
CA ALA A 308 -21.97 7.79 -3.70
C ALA A 308 -22.46 9.25 -3.53
N ALA A 309 -21.62 10.14 -3.01
CA ALA A 309 -21.97 11.56 -2.82
C ALA A 309 -22.32 12.26 -4.15
N ARG A 310 -21.55 12.02 -5.23
CA ARG A 310 -21.83 12.59 -6.57
C ARG A 310 -23.19 12.13 -7.13
N ARG A 311 -23.60 10.91 -6.82
CA ARG A 311 -24.88 10.34 -7.26
C ARG A 311 -26.07 10.99 -6.56
N GLU A 312 -25.97 11.20 -5.26
CA GLU A 312 -27.01 11.89 -4.48
C GLU A 312 -27.22 13.32 -4.99
N GLN A 313 -26.13 14.02 -5.32
CA GLN A 313 -26.19 15.36 -5.92
C GLN A 313 -26.82 15.35 -7.32
N SER A 314 -26.50 14.34 -8.15
CA SER A 314 -27.03 14.21 -9.51
C SER A 314 -28.49 13.73 -9.56
N ALA A 315 -28.98 13.05 -8.52
CA ALA A 315 -30.39 12.66 -8.42
C ALA A 315 -31.34 13.86 -8.27
N VAL A 316 -30.81 15.03 -7.87
CA VAL A 316 -31.56 16.28 -7.67
C VAL A 316 -31.59 17.15 -8.95
N GLY A 317 -30.82 16.82 -10.00
CA GLY A 317 -30.75 17.58 -11.26
C GLY A 317 -30.51 16.70 -12.49
N SER A 318 -31.48 16.68 -13.40
CA SER A 318 -31.62 15.87 -14.63
C SER A 318 -30.36 15.42 -15.42
N ARG A 319 -30.50 14.21 -16.02
CA ARG A 319 -29.77 13.58 -17.14
C ARG A 319 -28.27 13.30 -16.95
N THR A 320 -27.98 12.20 -16.26
CA THR A 320 -26.67 11.53 -16.32
C THR A 320 -26.51 10.80 -17.66
N VAL A 321 -25.45 11.11 -18.41
CA VAL A 321 -25.00 10.32 -19.57
C VAL A 321 -24.67 8.91 -19.07
N ARG A 322 -25.47 7.92 -19.46
CA ARG A 322 -25.19 6.51 -19.18
C ARG A 322 -24.16 6.03 -20.20
N TYR A 323 -22.94 5.76 -19.77
CA TYR A 323 -22.06 4.89 -20.53
C TYR A 323 -22.66 3.48 -20.47
N PRO A 324 -22.99 2.86 -21.62
CA PRO A 324 -23.49 1.49 -21.60
C PRO A 324 -22.35 0.57 -21.15
N VAL A 325 -22.43 0.09 -19.91
CA VAL A 325 -21.58 -1.01 -19.46
C VAL A 325 -22.14 -2.28 -20.06
N ILE A 326 -21.34 -2.95 -20.89
CA ILE A 326 -21.66 -4.29 -21.37
C ILE A 326 -21.35 -5.23 -20.21
N ILE A 327 -22.39 -5.90 -19.72
CA ILE A 327 -22.29 -6.98 -18.75
C ILE A 327 -22.72 -8.22 -19.47
N HIS A 328 -21.90 -9.26 -19.43
CA HIS A 328 -22.31 -10.56 -19.92
C HIS A 328 -22.94 -11.31 -18.75
N HIS A 329 -24.22 -11.66 -18.88
CA HIS A 329 -24.92 -12.57 -17.96
C HIS A 329 -24.57 -14.04 -18.22
N SER A 330 -23.57 -14.32 -19.08
CA SER A 330 -23.05 -15.66 -19.26
C SER A 330 -22.10 -16.01 -18.13
N ARG A 331 -22.15 -17.27 -17.69
CA ARG A 331 -21.16 -17.85 -16.79
C ARG A 331 -19.82 -17.92 -17.52
N GLY A 332 -19.05 -16.84 -17.53
CA GLY A 332 -17.64 -16.93 -17.85
C GLY A 332 -17.01 -17.98 -16.93
N THR A 333 -16.10 -18.81 -17.43
CA THR A 333 -15.45 -19.82 -16.58
C THR A 333 -14.64 -19.14 -15.50
N GLU A 334 -15.08 -19.24 -14.24
CA GLU A 334 -14.32 -18.81 -13.08
C GLU A 334 -13.01 -19.59 -13.01
N LEU A 335 -11.91 -18.92 -12.69
CA LEU A 335 -10.60 -19.56 -12.61
C LEU A 335 -10.55 -20.46 -11.37
N PRO A 336 -10.07 -21.72 -11.48
CA PRO A 336 -10.01 -22.68 -10.37
C PRO A 336 -8.82 -22.38 -9.44
N LEU A 337 -8.87 -21.24 -8.76
CA LEU A 337 -7.73 -20.70 -8.01
C LEU A 337 -7.62 -21.29 -6.59
N PRO A 338 -6.38 -21.50 -6.09
CA PRO A 338 -6.15 -21.98 -4.73
C PRO A 338 -6.39 -20.84 -3.73
N CYS A 339 -7.65 -20.60 -3.38
CA CYS A 339 -8.05 -19.59 -2.40
C CYS A 339 -9.00 -20.21 -1.37
N ASN A 340 -8.51 -20.46 -0.16
CA ASN A 340 -9.39 -20.80 0.96
C ASN A 340 -10.16 -19.55 1.41
N HIS A 341 -11.35 -19.36 0.87
CA HIS A 341 -12.17 -18.15 1.06
C HIS A 341 -12.51 -17.87 2.53
N THR A 342 -12.91 -18.90 3.29
CA THR A 342 -13.23 -18.77 4.72
C THR A 342 -12.00 -18.33 5.50
N LEU A 343 -10.83 -18.88 5.17
CA LEU A 343 -9.57 -18.50 5.78
C LEU A 343 -9.18 -17.06 5.41
N ALA A 344 -9.25 -16.70 4.13
CA ALA A 344 -8.96 -15.35 3.66
C ALA A 344 -9.81 -14.28 4.36
N GLN A 345 -11.12 -14.52 4.50
CA GLN A 345 -12.03 -13.64 5.25
C GLN A 345 -11.68 -13.56 6.74
N THR A 346 -11.21 -14.67 7.33
CA THR A 346 -10.78 -14.68 8.74
C THR A 346 -9.47 -13.91 8.94
N ILE A 347 -8.55 -13.98 7.98
CA ILE A 347 -7.22 -13.36 8.04
C ILE A 347 -7.27 -11.86 7.75
N PHE A 348 -7.92 -11.45 6.66
CA PHE A 348 -8.03 -10.04 6.27
C PHE A 348 -9.22 -9.32 6.93
N GLY A 349 -10.10 -10.06 7.60
CA GLY A 349 -11.35 -9.54 8.16
C GLY A 349 -12.47 -9.44 7.11
N SER A 350 -13.70 -9.29 7.60
CA SER A 350 -14.83 -8.95 6.74
C SER A 350 -14.81 -7.45 6.46
N VAL A 351 -14.63 -7.06 5.19
CA VAL A 351 -14.88 -5.68 4.79
C VAL A 351 -16.38 -5.44 4.91
N ASN A 352 -16.79 -4.43 5.66
CA ASN A 352 -18.20 -4.02 5.77
C ASN A 352 -18.66 -3.37 4.45
N THR A 353 -18.76 -4.19 3.40
CA THR A 353 -19.25 -3.77 2.07
C THR A 353 -20.76 -3.54 2.07
N ALA A 354 -21.47 -3.88 3.14
CA ALA A 354 -22.90 -3.67 3.28
C ALA A 354 -23.29 -2.17 3.23
N GLU A 355 -22.37 -1.26 3.57
CA GLU A 355 -22.58 0.18 3.47
C GLU A 355 -22.39 0.71 2.03
N ILE A 356 -21.72 -0.04 1.15
CA ILE A 356 -21.42 0.38 -0.22
C ILE A 356 -22.33 -0.40 -1.19
N ALA A 357 -23.41 0.24 -1.62
CA ALA A 357 -24.32 -0.31 -2.64
C ALA A 357 -23.62 -0.39 -4.02
N PHE A 358 -22.97 -1.53 -4.28
CA PHE A 358 -22.23 -1.79 -5.51
C PHE A 358 -23.11 -1.68 -6.76
N LYS A 359 -22.59 -1.02 -7.80
CA LYS A 359 -23.17 -1.04 -9.16
C LYS A 359 -22.07 -1.07 -10.20
N TRP A 360 -22.25 -1.88 -11.24
CA TRP A 360 -21.31 -1.98 -12.36
C TRP A 360 -21.05 -0.66 -13.09
N ASN A 361 -22.04 0.25 -13.17
CA ASN A 361 -21.84 1.59 -13.72
C ASN A 361 -20.86 2.43 -12.89
N ASP A 362 -20.94 2.34 -11.55
CA ASP A 362 -20.01 3.06 -10.69
C ASP A 362 -18.62 2.42 -10.75
N PHE A 363 -18.56 1.09 -10.87
CA PHE A 363 -17.30 0.38 -11.08
C PHE A 363 -16.62 0.80 -12.38
N ALA A 364 -17.37 0.95 -13.49
CA ALA A 364 -16.84 1.46 -14.75
C ALA A 364 -16.31 2.90 -14.64
N LEU A 365 -16.98 3.76 -13.86
CA LEU A 365 -16.44 5.08 -13.51
C LEU A 365 -15.17 4.97 -12.68
N GLY A 366 -15.14 4.05 -11.70
CA GLY A 366 -13.97 3.76 -10.88
C GLY A 366 -12.76 3.30 -11.71
N VAL A 367 -12.98 2.49 -12.75
CA VAL A 367 -11.94 2.11 -13.72
C VAL A 367 -11.36 3.35 -14.38
N ALA A 368 -12.20 4.25 -14.92
CA ALA A 368 -11.73 5.46 -15.60
C ALA A 368 -11.00 6.41 -14.63
N MET A 369 -11.49 6.54 -13.39
CA MET A 369 -10.82 7.33 -12.35
C MET A 369 -9.45 6.74 -11.98
N TRP A 370 -9.34 5.41 -11.88
CA TRP A 370 -8.07 4.74 -11.62
C TRP A 370 -7.08 4.97 -12.77
N GLU A 371 -7.53 4.82 -14.03
CA GLU A 371 -6.68 5.07 -15.20
C GLU A 371 -6.14 6.51 -15.21
N ASN A 372 -7.00 7.50 -14.94
CA ASN A 372 -6.58 8.91 -14.84
C ASN A 372 -5.59 9.14 -13.69
N TYR A 373 -5.89 8.64 -12.50
CA TYR A 373 -5.02 8.76 -11.33
C TYR A 373 -3.63 8.15 -11.60
N SER A 374 -3.58 6.92 -12.12
CA SER A 374 -2.34 6.23 -12.44
C SER A 374 -1.56 6.93 -13.56
N GLU A 375 -2.23 7.47 -14.57
CA GLU A 375 -1.59 8.22 -15.65
C GLU A 375 -0.99 9.55 -15.14
N ASP A 376 -1.71 10.28 -14.30
CA ASP A 376 -1.25 11.55 -13.72
C ASP A 376 -0.02 11.32 -12.82
N LEU A 377 -0.05 10.30 -11.95
CA LEU A 377 1.11 9.93 -11.15
C LEU A 377 2.29 9.48 -12.01
N LYS A 378 2.04 8.74 -13.11
CA LYS A 378 3.13 8.33 -14.00
C LYS A 378 3.77 9.53 -14.70
N LYS A 379 2.97 10.51 -15.15
CA LYS A 379 3.48 11.76 -15.73
C LYS A 379 4.34 12.52 -14.72
N GLN A 380 3.83 12.70 -13.49
CA GLN A 380 4.58 13.36 -12.41
C GLN A 380 5.89 12.63 -12.09
N LEU A 381 5.87 11.29 -12.01
CA LEU A 381 7.09 10.51 -11.77
C LEU A 381 8.14 10.75 -12.86
N LEU A 382 7.74 10.74 -14.13
CA LEU A 382 8.65 11.00 -15.26
C LEU A 382 9.21 12.43 -15.22
N THR A 383 8.41 13.39 -14.75
CA THR A 383 8.85 14.77 -14.56
C THR A 383 9.84 14.91 -13.39
N PHE A 384 9.64 14.20 -12.29
CA PHE A 384 10.49 14.33 -11.08
C PHE A 384 11.77 13.50 -11.14
N LEU A 385 11.76 12.37 -11.85
CA LEU A 385 12.86 11.42 -11.88
C LEU A 385 14.22 12.07 -12.27
N PRO A 386 14.34 12.96 -13.27
CA PRO A 386 15.60 13.64 -13.58
C PRO A 386 16.15 14.48 -12.43
N PHE A 387 15.27 15.18 -11.71
CA PHE A 387 15.66 15.99 -10.54
C PHE A 387 16.15 15.10 -9.41
N TRP A 388 15.45 14.01 -9.11
CA TRP A 388 15.86 13.07 -8.08
C TRP A 388 17.18 12.37 -8.42
N LEU A 389 17.38 11.97 -9.67
CA LEU A 389 18.63 11.37 -10.13
C LEU A 389 19.81 12.33 -10.00
N SER A 390 19.61 13.60 -10.36
CA SER A 390 20.68 14.63 -10.28
C SER A 390 21.10 14.95 -8.84
N ASN A 391 20.20 14.74 -7.86
CA ASN A 391 20.44 15.01 -6.45
C ASN A 391 20.67 13.74 -5.61
N GLU A 392 20.61 12.56 -6.22
CA GLU A 392 20.68 11.24 -5.54
C GLU A 392 19.71 11.10 -4.34
N SER A 393 18.56 11.76 -4.41
CA SER A 393 17.62 11.91 -3.29
C SER A 393 16.19 12.05 -3.80
N ILE A 394 15.21 11.53 -3.04
CA ILE A 394 13.79 11.63 -3.35
C ILE A 394 13.14 12.64 -2.40
N PHE A 395 12.62 13.71 -2.97
CA PHE A 395 12.06 14.85 -2.26
C PHE A 395 10.88 15.46 -3.02
N VAL A 396 10.09 16.29 -2.35
CA VAL A 396 9.00 17.03 -3.01
C VAL A 396 9.60 18.08 -3.95
N VAL A 397 9.34 17.95 -5.25
CA VAL A 397 9.79 18.92 -6.26
C VAL A 397 8.77 20.05 -6.36
N ASP A 398 9.21 21.29 -6.15
CA ASP A 398 8.34 22.46 -6.33
C ASP A 398 8.07 22.71 -7.82
N SER A 399 6.80 23.00 -8.11
CA SER A 399 6.31 23.53 -9.39
C SER A 399 7.16 24.68 -9.97
N SER A 400 7.79 25.49 -9.13
CA SER A 400 8.67 26.59 -9.57
C SER A 400 10.00 26.11 -10.17
N GLU A 401 10.50 24.94 -9.76
CA GLU A 401 11.73 24.34 -10.29
C GLU A 401 11.48 23.64 -11.63
N LEU A 402 10.27 23.11 -11.83
CA LEU A 402 9.85 22.49 -13.09
C LEU A 402 9.84 23.46 -14.27
N GLN A 403 9.62 24.77 -14.03
CA GLN A 403 9.61 25.80 -15.06
C GLN A 403 11.01 26.25 -15.52
N ARG A 404 12.06 25.93 -14.76
CA ARG A 404 13.46 26.28 -15.12
C ARG A 404 14.12 25.23 -16.00
N ALA A 405 13.50 24.07 -16.17
CA ALA A 405 13.96 22.99 -17.02
C ALA A 405 13.20 22.98 -18.36
N GLU A 406 13.33 24.05 -19.16
CA GLU A 406 13.07 23.94 -20.59
C GLU A 406 14.31 23.39 -21.33
N PRO A 407 14.12 22.60 -22.40
CA PRO A 407 15.20 21.81 -22.99
C PRO A 407 16.20 22.69 -23.73
N ILE A 408 17.49 22.37 -23.57
CA ILE A 408 18.55 22.76 -24.52
C ILE A 408 18.47 21.85 -25.74
#